data_AF-A0A937NND3-F1
#
_entry.id   AF-A0A937NND3-F1
#
_cell.length_a   1.000
_cell.length_b   1.000
_cell.length_c   1.000
_cell.angle_alpha   90.00
_cell.angle_beta   90.00
_cell.angle_gamma   90.00
#
_symmetry.space_group_name_H-M   'P 1'
#
loop_
_entity.id
_entity.type
_entity.pdbx_description
1 polymer ?
#
loop_
_entity_poly.entity_id
_entity_poly.type
_entity_poly.pdbx_seq_one_letter_code
_entity_poly.pdbx_strand_id
1 'polypeptide(L)'
;MEAIKHILAAYSWVVIGILIVFLWRIAYFYERTSGQRVGYYFLLLPLLLLAAGAIYYLVRGGDFIGEPVGDALLVLGGVLLGLFGFHLQELMTGERR
;
A
#
# COMPACT_ATOMS: atom_id res chain seq x y z
N MET A 1 -27.46 6.16 -3.60
CA MET A 1 -26.28 5.88 -4.46
C MET A 1 -25.00 6.32 -3.77
N GLU A 2 -24.91 7.57 -3.28
CA GLU A 2 -23.73 8.08 -2.55
C GLU A 2 -23.33 7.30 -1.29
N ALA A 3 -24.31 6.91 -0.45
CA ALA A 3 -24.01 6.11 0.75
C ALA A 3 -23.32 4.76 0.43
N ILE A 4 -23.72 4.11 -0.66
CA ILE A 4 -23.12 2.83 -1.09
C ILE A 4 -21.68 3.05 -1.54
N LYS A 5 -21.40 4.13 -2.31
CA LYS A 5 -20.03 4.48 -2.72
C LYS A 5 -19.11 4.66 -1.51
N HIS A 6 -19.55 5.43 -0.51
CA HIS A 6 -18.75 5.65 0.70
C HIS A 6 -18.53 4.37 1.52
N ILE A 7 -19.53 3.50 1.63
CA ILE A 7 -19.38 2.20 2.32
C ILE A 7 -18.38 1.31 1.58
N LEU A 8 -18.48 1.22 0.25
CA LEU A 8 -17.53 0.44 -0.55
C LEU A 8 -16.11 1.02 -0.48
N ALA A 9 -15.98 2.34 -0.52
CA ALA A 9 -14.69 3.00 -0.38
C ALA A 9 -14.07 2.70 1.00
N ALA A 10 -14.84 2.89 2.08
CA ALA A 10 -14.39 2.58 3.43
C ALA A 10 -13.99 1.10 3.58
N TYR A 11 -14.81 0.19 3.08
CA TYR A 11 -14.52 -1.25 3.08
C TYR A 11 -13.22 -1.56 2.33
N SER A 12 -13.04 -0.98 1.13
CA SER A 12 -11.84 -1.17 0.31
C SER A 12 -10.59 -0.67 1.02
N TRP A 13 -10.65 0.52 1.64
CA TRP A 13 -9.54 1.08 2.40
C TRP A 13 -9.19 0.26 3.64
N VAL A 14 -10.19 -0.31 4.33
CA VAL A 14 -9.96 -1.25 5.43
C VAL A 14 -9.21 -2.49 4.95
N VAL A 15 -9.65 -3.09 3.84
CA VAL A 15 -9.00 -4.28 3.25
C VAL A 15 -7.56 -3.96 2.85
N ILE A 16 -7.32 -2.83 2.17
CA ILE A 16 -5.97 -2.39 1.79
C ILE A 16 -5.10 -2.20 3.04
N GLY A 17 -5.62 -1.53 4.07
CA GLY A 17 -4.90 -1.33 5.33
C GLY A 17 -4.50 -2.64 6.00
N ILE A 18 -5.41 -3.62 6.02
CA ILE A 18 -5.13 -4.97 6.53
C ILE A 18 -4.00 -5.62 5.72
N LEU A 19 -4.07 -5.60 4.38
CA LEU A 19 -3.04 -6.19 3.53
C LEU A 19 -1.67 -5.55 3.74
N ILE A 20 -1.60 -4.23 3.90
CA ILE A 20 -0.35 -3.51 4.19
C ILE A 20 0.21 -3.93 5.55
N VAL A 21 -0.62 -4.08 6.58
CA VAL A 21 -0.19 -4.57 7.90
C VAL A 21 0.37 -5.98 7.81
N PHE A 22 -0.25 -6.87 7.03
CA PHE A 22 0.29 -8.22 6.79
C PHE A 22 1.66 -8.16 6.09
N LEU A 23 1.78 -7.38 5.02
CA LEU A 23 3.06 -7.17 4.31
C LEU A 23 4.15 -6.63 5.24
N TRP A 24 3.83 -5.64 6.07
CA TRP A 24 4.74 -5.10 7.06
C TRP A 24 5.19 -6.15 8.07
N ARG A 25 4.26 -6.96 8.57
CA ARG A 25 4.54 -8.03 9.54
C ARG A 25 5.42 -9.11 8.93
N ILE A 26 5.18 -9.48 7.67
CA ILE A 26 6.00 -10.46 6.94
C ILE A 26 7.42 -9.91 6.76
N ALA A 27 7.56 -8.66 6.32
CA ALA A 27 8.87 -8.01 6.18
C ALA A 27 9.63 -7.90 7.50
N TYR A 28 8.94 -7.48 8.57
CA TYR A 28 9.50 -7.41 9.91
C TYR A 28 9.97 -8.77 10.43
N PHE A 29 9.14 -9.81 10.26
CA PHE A 29 9.47 -11.17 10.66
C PHE A 29 10.71 -11.66 9.90
N TYR A 30 10.73 -11.51 8.58
CA TYR A 30 11.85 -11.95 7.76
C TYR A 30 13.15 -11.22 8.12
N GLU A 31 13.12 -9.90 8.28
CA GLU A 31 14.33 -9.14 8.68
C GLU A 31 14.85 -9.59 10.04
N ARG A 32 13.95 -9.92 10.98
CA ARG A 32 14.33 -10.43 12.31
C ARG A 32 14.89 -11.85 12.26
N THR A 33 14.40 -12.72 11.39
CA THR A 33 14.82 -14.14 11.33
C THR A 33 15.99 -14.39 10.39
N SER A 34 16.08 -13.68 9.26
CA SER A 34 17.11 -13.89 8.24
C SER A 34 18.36 -13.04 8.48
N GLY A 35 18.26 -12.00 9.31
CA GLY A 35 19.35 -11.02 9.52
C GLY A 35 19.64 -10.16 8.28
N GLN A 36 18.89 -10.33 7.18
CA GLN A 36 18.98 -9.49 6.00
C GLN A 36 18.06 -8.28 6.14
N ARG A 37 18.58 -7.10 5.84
CA ARG A 37 17.80 -5.85 5.83
C ARG A 37 16.83 -5.87 4.65
N VAL A 38 15.55 -6.05 4.96
CA VAL A 38 14.45 -5.90 3.99
C VAL A 38 14.08 -4.43 3.84
N GLY A 39 14.38 -3.61 4.86
CA GLY A 39 14.04 -2.21 4.84
C GLY A 39 12.53 -2.01 4.95
N TYR A 40 11.90 -2.61 5.97
CA TYR A 40 10.45 -2.49 6.19
C TYR A 40 9.94 -1.04 6.28
N TYR A 41 10.81 -0.08 6.61
CA TYR A 41 10.50 1.35 6.57
C TYR A 41 10.15 1.86 5.16
N PHE A 42 10.64 1.19 4.10
CA PHE A 42 10.30 1.54 2.72
C PHE A 42 8.80 1.38 2.46
N LEU A 43 8.11 0.49 3.18
CA LEU A 43 6.66 0.32 3.13
C LEU A 43 5.89 1.56 3.62
N LEU A 44 6.51 2.45 4.40
CA LEU A 44 5.90 3.71 4.79
C LEU A 44 5.67 4.64 3.59
N LEU A 45 6.55 4.60 2.58
CA LEU A 45 6.41 5.45 1.40
C LEU A 45 5.15 5.13 0.57
N PRO A 46 4.90 3.87 0.12
CA PRO A 46 3.66 3.53 -0.56
C PRO A 46 2.44 3.73 0.34
N LEU A 47 2.54 3.46 1.64
CA LEU A 47 1.45 3.72 2.58
C LEU A 47 1.08 5.22 2.63
N LEU A 48 2.08 6.10 2.73
CA LEU A 48 1.86 7.55 2.74
C LEU A 48 1.29 8.05 1.42
N LEU A 49 1.75 7.53 0.28
CA LEU A 49 1.20 7.88 -1.04
C LEU A 49 -0.25 7.45 -1.18
N LEU A 50 -0.58 6.21 -0.80
CA LEU A 50 -1.95 5.71 -0.83
C LEU A 50 -2.86 6.51 0.10
N ALA A 51 -2.42 6.77 1.33
CA ALA A 51 -3.17 7.57 2.30
C ALA A 51 -3.36 9.02 1.80
N ALA A 52 -2.32 9.63 1.24
CA ALA A 52 -2.40 10.97 0.67
C ALA A 52 -3.38 11.03 -0.52
N GLY A 53 -3.35 10.05 -1.42
CA GLY A 53 -4.30 9.94 -2.51
C GLY A 53 -5.75 9.78 -2.03
N ALA A 54 -5.96 8.92 -1.02
CA ALA A 54 -7.28 8.74 -0.38
C ALA A 54 -7.80 10.05 0.23
N ILE A 55 -6.96 10.72 1.02
CA ILE A 55 -7.31 11.97 1.69
C ILE A 55 -7.57 13.07 0.66
N TYR A 56 -6.78 13.13 -0.42
CA TYR A 56 -6.98 14.09 -1.50
C TYR A 56 -8.40 13.99 -2.08
N TYR A 57 -8.83 12.76 -2.38
CA TYR A 57 -10.19 12.49 -2.87
C TYR A 57 -11.27 12.87 -1.85
N LEU A 58 -11.07 12.59 -0.56
CA LEU A 58 -12.01 12.96 0.50
C LEU A 58 -12.16 14.48 0.63
N VAL A 59 -11.06 15.24 0.52
CA VAL A 59 -11.06 16.70 0.67
C VAL A 59 -11.66 17.41 -0.56
N ARG A 60 -11.52 16.83 -1.76
CA ARG A 60 -11.95 17.46 -3.02
C ARG A 60 -13.39 17.18 -3.46
N GLY A 61 -14.18 16.50 -2.64
CA GLY A 61 -15.61 16.30 -2.91
C GLY A 61 -16.03 14.85 -3.07
N GLY A 62 -15.15 13.88 -2.77
CA GLY A 62 -15.52 12.47 -2.57
C GLY A 62 -15.79 11.68 -3.85
N ASP A 63 -15.80 12.31 -5.02
CA ASP A 63 -15.80 11.61 -6.30
C ASP A 63 -14.42 10.99 -6.53
N PHE A 64 -14.33 9.67 -6.34
CA PHE A 64 -13.11 8.84 -6.44
C PHE A 64 -12.55 8.70 -7.88
N ILE A 65 -12.82 9.66 -8.76
CA ILE A 65 -12.41 9.65 -10.17
C ILE A 65 -12.24 11.10 -10.64
N GLY A 66 -11.25 11.36 -11.49
CA GLY A 66 -11.16 12.61 -12.27
C GLY A 66 -10.29 13.68 -11.62
N GLU A 67 -9.61 13.35 -10.52
CA GLU A 67 -8.61 14.21 -9.89
C GLU A 67 -7.20 13.69 -10.17
N PRO A 68 -6.46 14.29 -11.13
CA PRO A 68 -5.19 13.74 -11.62
C PRO A 68 -4.13 13.54 -10.53
N VAL A 69 -4.14 14.40 -9.51
CA VAL A 69 -3.20 14.32 -8.38
C VAL A 69 -3.54 13.13 -7.48
N GLY A 70 -4.83 12.93 -7.16
CA GLY A 70 -5.27 11.77 -6.40
C GLY A 70 -4.94 10.46 -7.12
N ASP A 71 -5.22 10.41 -8.42
CA ASP A 71 -4.90 9.25 -9.26
C ASP A 71 -3.40 8.95 -9.30
N ALA A 72 -2.57 9.97 -9.51
CA ALA A 72 -1.13 9.79 -9.54
C ALA A 72 -0.59 9.27 -8.20
N LEU A 73 -1.08 9.79 -7.06
CA LEU A 73 -0.68 9.33 -5.73
C LEU A 73 -1.07 7.87 -5.50
N LEU A 74 -2.29 7.47 -5.89
CA LEU A 74 -2.77 6.10 -5.76
C LEU A 74 -1.98 5.12 -6.65
N VAL A 75 -1.74 5.49 -7.91
CA VAL A 75 -0.96 4.68 -8.85
C VAL A 75 0.48 4.51 -8.37
N LEU A 76 1.15 5.60 -8.00
CA LEU A 76 2.53 5.55 -7.53
C LEU A 76 2.64 4.74 -6.22
N GLY A 77 1.71 4.95 -5.29
CA GLY A 77 1.64 4.17 -4.05
C GLY A 77 1.43 2.68 -4.32
N GLY A 78 0.53 2.32 -5.23
CA GLY A 78 0.28 0.94 -5.64
C GLY A 78 1.48 0.29 -6.34
N VAL A 79 2.14 1.00 -7.25
CA VAL A 79 3.35 0.51 -7.94
C VAL A 79 4.47 0.25 -6.94
N LEU A 80 4.74 1.19 -6.03
CA LEU A 80 5.78 1.01 -5.01
C LEU A 80 5.45 -0.13 -4.05
N LEU A 81 4.18 -0.29 -3.68
CA LEU A 81 3.74 -1.42 -2.85
C LEU A 81 3.95 -2.76 -3.57
N GLY A 82 3.61 -2.82 -4.87
CA GLY A 82 3.83 -3.99 -5.71
C GLY A 82 5.31 -4.33 -5.86
N LEU A 83 6.17 -3.34 -6.15
CA LEU A 83 7.61 -3.52 -6.23
C LEU A 83 8.20 -4.03 -4.90
N PHE A 84 7.75 -3.49 -3.76
CA PHE A 84 8.15 -3.98 -2.45
C PHE A 84 7.71 -5.43 -2.22
N GLY A 85 6.48 -5.78 -2.62
CA GLY A 85 5.98 -7.16 -2.56
C GLY A 85 6.81 -8.13 -3.40
N PHE A 86 7.16 -7.76 -4.63
CA PHE A 86 8.04 -8.56 -5.49
C PHE A 86 9.43 -8.72 -4.90
N HIS A 87 10.02 -7.64 -4.38
CA HIS A 87 11.32 -7.70 -3.74
C HIS A 87 11.30 -8.61 -2.51
N LEU A 88 10.26 -8.53 -1.69
CA LEU A 88 10.06 -9.40 -0.54
C LEU A 88 9.93 -10.87 -0.96
N GLN A 89 9.14 -11.13 -2.01
CA GLN A 89 8.99 -12.46 -2.56
C GLN A 89 10.34 -13.00 -3.05
N GLU A 90 11.10 -12.22 -3.81
CA GLU A 90 12.44 -12.61 -4.29
C GLU A 90 13.40 -12.93 -3.14
N LEU A 91 13.39 -12.16 -2.05
CA LEU A 91 14.20 -12.46 -0.87
C LEU A 91 13.76 -13.78 -0.21
N MET A 92 12.47 -14.06 -0.16
CA MET A 92 11.93 -15.26 0.50
C MET A 92 12.01 -16.53 -0.34
N THR A 93 11.89 -16.41 -1.66
CA THR A 93 11.92 -17.54 -2.61
C THR A 93 13.27 -17.66 -3.33
N GLY A 94 14.17 -16.70 -3.12
CA GLY A 94 15.50 -16.67 -3.72
C GLY A 94 16.34 -17.83 -3.22
N GLU A 95 16.44 -18.87 -4.03
CA GLU A 95 17.49 -19.86 -3.96
C GLU A 95 18.87 -19.17 -4.00
N ARG A 96 19.77 -19.69 -3.16
CA ARG A 96 21.21 -19.39 -3.14
C ARG A 96 21.74 -19.21 -4.57
N ARG A 97 22.26 -18.03 -4.87
CA ARG A 97 23.39 -17.92 -5.80
C ARG A 97 24.68 -18.03 -5.00
#